data_AF-A0A0G1THQ3-F1
#
_entry.id   AF-A0A0G1THQ3-F1
#
_cell.length_a   1.000
_cell.length_b   1.000
_cell.length_c   1.000
_cell.angle_alpha   90.00
_cell.angle_beta   90.00
_cell.angle_gamma   90.00
#
_symmetry.space_group_name_H-M   'P 1'
#
loop_
_entity.id
_entity.type
_entity.pdbx_description
1 polymer ?
#
loop_
_entity_poly.entity_id
_entity_poly.type
_entity_poly.pdbx_seq_one_letter_code
_entity_poly.pdbx_strand_id
1 'polypeptide(L)' 'MIELKKKVKEGPELITLSEFLESYNKNMPDSFPRASAPLLKKFQDAHATLFTHGDLWSLDQHRKKIIDWLPRNSDSA' A
#
# COMPACT_ATOMS: atom_id res chain seq x y z
N MET A 1 -29.00 -3.69 -7.49
CA MET A 1 -27.66 -3.51 -8.09
C MET A 1 -26.67 -4.19 -7.16
N ILE A 2 -25.90 -5.13 -7.69
CA ILE A 2 -25.01 -6.01 -6.90
C ILE A 2 -23.75 -5.19 -6.59
N GLU A 3 -23.62 -4.70 -5.36
CA GLU A 3 -22.32 -4.23 -4.88
C GLU A 3 -21.71 -5.37 -4.07
N LEU A 4 -20.85 -6.12 -4.75
CA LEU A 4 -20.06 -7.21 -4.22
C LEU A 4 -19.18 -6.65 -3.10
N LYS A 5 -19.70 -6.67 -1.86
CA LYS A 5 -18.98 -6.31 -0.65
C LYS A 5 -17.89 -7.36 -0.45
N LYS A 6 -16.77 -7.08 -1.10
CA LYS A 6 -15.57 -7.91 -1.21
C LYS A 6 -15.22 -8.40 0.19
N LYS A 7 -15.32 -9.71 0.39
CA LYS A 7 -14.91 -10.40 1.61
C LYS A 7 -13.47 -9.98 1.90
N VAL A 8 -13.27 -9.21 2.96
CA VAL A 8 -11.95 -9.05 3.59
C VAL A 8 -11.57 -10.46 4.06
N LYS A 9 -10.73 -11.13 3.27
CA LYS A 9 -10.11 -12.39 3.65
C LYS A 9 -8.88 -12.03 4.46
N GLU A 10 -8.90 -12.41 5.72
CA GLU A 10 -7.84 -12.17 6.72
C GLU A 10 -6.62 -13.07 6.49
N GLY A 11 -6.09 -13.13 5.26
CA GLY A 11 -4.84 -13.80 4.91
C GLY A 11 -3.75 -12.82 4.47
N PRO A 12 -2.52 -13.28 4.16
CA PRO A 12 -1.54 -12.49 3.43
C PRO A 12 -2.04 -12.32 1.98
N GLU A 13 -3.05 -11.48 1.80
CA GLU A 13 -3.66 -11.21 0.51
C GLU A 13 -2.69 -10.32 -0.27
N LEU A 14 -2.00 -10.95 -1.21
CA LEU A 14 -1.20 -10.28 -2.22
C LEU A 14 -2.14 -9.57 -3.19
N ILE A 15 -2.21 -8.24 -3.07
CA ILE A 15 -3.11 -7.38 -3.85
C ILE A 15 -2.33 -6.52 -4.84
N THR A 16 -3.02 -5.92 -5.80
CA THR A 16 -2.38 -5.01 -6.76
C THR A 16 -2.07 -3.65 -6.13
N LEU A 17 -1.18 -2.87 -6.77
CA LEU A 17 -0.83 -1.52 -6.31
C LEU A 17 -2.06 -0.62 -6.13
N SER A 18 -3.03 -0.68 -7.03
CA SER A 18 -4.26 0.12 -6.96
C SER A 18 -5.12 -0.27 -5.75
N GLU A 19 -5.29 -1.57 -5.50
CA GLU A 19 -6.03 -2.06 -4.33
C GLU A 19 -5.32 -1.73 -3.02
N PHE A 20 -3.98 -1.82 -3.02
CA PHE A 20 -3.16 -1.45 -1.88
C PHE A 20 -3.28 0.04 -1.59
N LEU A 21 -3.17 0.89 -2.61
CA LEU A 21 -3.32 2.33 -2.50
C LEU A 21 -4.67 2.71 -1.89
N GLU A 22 -5.75 2.13 -2.40
CA GLU A 22 -7.10 2.38 -1.92
C GLU A 22 -7.27 1.90 -0.47
N SER A 23 -6.84 0.68 -0.17
CA SER A 23 -6.93 0.10 1.19
C SER A 23 -6.06 0.84 2.21
N TYR A 24 -4.84 1.24 1.80
CA TYR A 24 -3.90 2.01 2.62
C TYR A 24 -4.50 3.37 2.97
N ASN A 25 -4.91 4.13 1.95
CA ASN A 25 -5.51 5.44 2.14
C ASN A 25 -6.82 5.34 2.93
N LYS A 26 -7.70 4.37 2.64
CA LYS A 26 -8.96 4.22 3.39
C LYS A 26 -8.77 3.94 4.89
N ASN A 27 -7.68 3.29 5.27
CA ASN A 27 -7.38 2.95 6.67
C ASN A 27 -6.41 3.94 7.34
N MET A 28 -5.92 4.96 6.64
CA MET A 28 -5.02 5.97 7.20
C MET A 28 -5.80 7.16 7.77
N PRO A 29 -5.42 7.67 8.96
CA PRO A 29 -6.00 8.89 9.50
C PRO A 29 -5.61 10.10 8.65
N ASP A 30 -6.44 11.14 8.68
CA ASP A 30 -6.23 12.38 7.90
C ASP A 30 -4.92 13.12 8.24
N SER A 31 -4.41 12.96 9.47
CA SER A 31 -3.10 13.51 9.86
C SER A 31 -1.89 12.79 9.24
N PHE A 32 -2.09 11.62 8.61
CA PHE A 32 -0.99 10.87 8.00
C PHE A 32 -0.90 11.16 6.50
N PRO A 33 0.31 11.33 5.93
CA PRO A 33 0.46 11.55 4.50
C PRO A 33 -0.21 10.44 3.69
N ARG A 34 -0.96 10.83 2.66
CA ARG A 34 -1.60 9.87 1.76
C ARG A 34 -0.53 9.24 0.87
N ALA A 35 -0.60 7.93 0.71
CA ALA A 35 0.20 7.30 -0.32
C ALA A 35 -0.37 7.69 -1.68
N SER A 36 0.52 7.87 -2.65
CA SER A 36 0.18 8.10 -4.05
C SER A 36 0.82 7.01 -4.91
N ALA A 37 0.20 6.64 -6.02
CA ALA A 37 0.76 5.66 -6.95
C ALA A 37 2.25 5.87 -7.32
N PRO A 38 2.73 7.09 -7.64
CA PRO A 38 4.16 7.32 -7.88
C PRO A 38 5.04 7.08 -6.64
N LEU A 39 4.53 7.38 -5.44
CA LEU A 39 5.26 7.17 -4.20
C LEU A 39 5.37 5.68 -3.85
N LEU A 40 4.28 4.93 -4.08
CA LEU A 40 4.27 3.48 -3.96
C LEU A 40 5.23 2.82 -4.96
N LYS A 41 5.29 3.30 -6.21
CA LYS A 41 6.27 2.82 -7.18
C LYS A 41 7.71 3.08 -6.73
N LYS A 42 8.00 4.27 -6.19
CA LYS A 42 9.31 4.57 -5.58
C LYS A 42 9.63 3.64 -4.42
N PHE A 43 8.65 3.37 -3.55
CA PHE A 43 8.81 2.40 -2.47
C PHE A 43 9.12 1.00 -3.02
N GLN A 44 8.38 0.58 -4.06
CA GLN A 44 8.58 -0.72 -4.69
C GLN A 44 9.98 -0.85 -5.30
N ASP A 45 10.47 0.17 -5.97
CA ASP A 45 11.82 0.21 -6.53
C ASP A 45 12.89 0.17 -5.43
N ALA A 46 12.75 1.02 -4.40
CA ALA A 46 13.67 1.08 -3.26
C ALA A 46 13.66 -0.20 -2.40
N HIS A 47 12.53 -0.92 -2.39
CA HIS A 47 12.33 -2.14 -1.61
C HIS A 47 11.99 -3.35 -2.49
N ALA A 48 12.55 -3.44 -3.69
CA ALA A 48 12.28 -4.52 -4.64
C ALA A 48 12.52 -5.91 -4.03
N THR A 49 13.39 -6.02 -3.04
CA THR A 49 13.65 -7.25 -2.28
C THR A 49 12.45 -7.76 -1.46
N LEU A 50 11.48 -6.90 -1.13
CA LEU A 50 10.23 -7.29 -0.46
C LEU A 50 9.21 -7.88 -1.44
N PHE A 51 9.38 -7.63 -2.74
CA PHE A 51 8.50 -8.05 -3.82
C PHE A 51 8.95 -9.38 -4.40
N THR A 52 8.87 -10.44 -3.59
CA THR A 52 9.30 -11.80 -4.00
C THR A 52 8.34 -12.46 -4.99
N HIS A 53 7.11 -11.96 -5.11
CA HIS A 53 6.07 -12.45 -6.02
C HIS A 53 5.80 -11.48 -7.20
N GLY A 54 6.81 -10.70 -7.59
CA GLY A 54 6.65 -9.64 -8.60
C GLY A 54 5.92 -8.43 -8.01
N ASP A 55 5.08 -7.76 -8.79
CA ASP A 55 4.43 -6.48 -8.43
C ASP A 55 3.26 -6.59 -7.44
N LEU A 56 3.21 -7.67 -6.66
CA LEU A 56 2.13 -7.93 -5.70
C LEU A 56 2.43 -7.34 -4.32
N TRP A 57 1.41 -6.76 -3.71
CA TRP A 57 1.50 -6.02 -2.47
C TRP A 57 0.89 -6.78 -1.31
N SER A 58 1.66 -7.03 -0.25
CA SER A 58 1.17 -7.56 1.02
C SER A 58 0.70 -6.43 1.93
N LEU A 59 -0.59 -6.40 2.30
CA LEU A 59 -1.08 -5.39 3.24
C LEU A 59 -0.35 -5.43 4.59
N ASP A 60 -0.10 -6.59 5.21
CA ASP A 60 0.56 -6.60 6.51
C ASP A 60 2.03 -6.13 6.45
N GLN A 61 2.82 -6.71 5.54
CA GLN A 61 4.24 -6.39 5.43
C GLN A 61 4.50 -5.01 4.82
N HIS A 62 3.91 -4.71 3.67
CA HIS A 62 4.18 -3.45 2.97
C HIS A 62 3.53 -2.26 3.66
N ARG A 63 2.36 -2.40 4.31
CA ARG A 63 1.76 -1.28 5.06
C ARG A 63 2.65 -0.83 6.20
N LYS A 64 3.18 -1.76 7.01
CA LYS A 64 4.08 -1.42 8.12
C LYS A 64 5.33 -0.69 7.62
N LYS A 65 5.93 -1.20 6.53
CA LYS A 65 7.12 -0.58 5.93
C LYS A 65 6.83 0.76 5.30
N ILE A 66 5.71 0.91 4.61
CA ILE A 66 5.28 2.18 4.04
C ILE A 66 4.99 3.18 5.14
N ILE A 67 4.32 2.83 6.24
CA ILE A 67 4.09 3.78 7.34
C ILE A 67 5.42 4.33 7.89
N ASP A 68 6.48 3.52 8.00
CA ASP A 68 7.80 4.01 8.41
C ASP A 68 8.51 4.83 7.31
N TRP A 69 8.32 4.45 6.05
CA TRP A 69 9.02 5.04 4.91
C TRP A 69 8.37 6.32 4.37
N LEU A 70 7.03 6.36 4.29
CA LEU A 70 6.24 7.46 3.74
C LEU A 70 6.61 8.80 4.38
N PRO A 71 6.57 9.01 5.70
CA PRO A 71 6.86 10.32 6.29
C PRO A 71 8.31 10.81 6.05
N ARG A 72 9.24 9.90 5.73
CA ARG A 72 10.63 10.24 5.37
C ARG A 72 10.81 10.57 3.88
N ASN A 73 9.85 10.18 3.05
CA ASN A 73 9.93 10.26 1.59
C ASN A 73 8.72 10.98 0.97
N SER A 74 7.76 11.42 1.80
CA SER A 74 6.59 12.20 1.44
C SER A 74 6.94 13.68 1.38
N ASP A 75 8.20 14.00 1.05
CA ASP A 75 8.66 15.37 0.87
C ASP A 75 7.80 16.00 -0.24
N SER A 76 6.85 16.79 0.23
CA SER A 76 6.07 17.72 -0.56
C SER A 76 7.02 18.80 -1.06
N ALA A 77 7.24 18.81 -2.37
CA ALA A 77 7.41 20.07 -3.07
C ALA A 77 6.05 20.45 -3.67
#